data_AF-A0A8J4E2P0-F1
#
_entry.id   AF-A0A8J4E2P0-F1
#
_cell.length_a   1.000
_cell.length_b   1.000
_cell.length_c   1.000
_cell.angle_alpha   90.00
_cell.angle_beta   90.00
_cell.angle_gamma   90.00
#
_symmetry.space_group_name_H-M   'P 1'
#
loop_
_entity.id
_entity.type
_entity.pdbx_description
1 polymer ?
#
loop_
_entity_poly.entity_id
_entity_poly.type
_entity_poly.pdbx_seq_one_letter_code
_entity_poly.pdbx_strand_id
1 'polypeptide(L)'
;MNVDRRPARPIPYGIAARAVDWWDARSDARAGLPALDGGQAARRFTYTPTLERLRHRAADAIEHELLRLERERAAPARALAAVREQVPMAETVVAKARSALSAASRPLDETDLRERRAGETRTDAAVVRKRRQLTHDKRVADREAALDAAERDLLRLRSTEADLVESIRRSELVAAARARRIHEHTWRRISAYWQHLVRRHPDGAALNAVLGIAEPDLPGWARYDLTEA
;
A
#
# COMPACT_ATOMS: atom_id res chain seq x y z
N MET A 1 -16.23 -6.32 -4.00
CA MET A 1 -15.57 -7.37 -3.18
C MET A 1 -14.91 -6.67 -2.01
N ASN A 2 -15.48 -6.76 -0.81
CA ASN A 2 -15.02 -6.00 0.35
C ASN A 2 -13.79 -6.74 0.92
N VAL A 3 -12.61 -6.35 0.46
CA VAL A 3 -11.36 -6.90 0.98
C VAL A 3 -11.23 -6.41 2.41
N ASP A 4 -11.28 -7.35 3.35
CA ASP A 4 -11.23 -7.08 4.78
C ASP A 4 -9.91 -6.35 5.11
N ARG A 5 -9.99 -5.03 5.32
CA ARG A 5 -8.88 -4.13 5.70
C ARG A 5 -8.49 -4.26 7.17
N ARG A 6 -8.96 -5.32 7.83
CA ARG A 6 -8.74 -5.59 9.25
C ARG A 6 -7.35 -6.19 9.45
N PRO A 7 -6.69 -5.90 10.59
CA PRO A 7 -5.42 -6.51 10.93
C PRO A 7 -5.54 -8.04 10.90
N ALA A 8 -4.51 -8.69 10.37
CA ALA A 8 -4.47 -10.14 10.23
C ALA A 8 -4.62 -10.81 11.61
N ARG A 9 -5.70 -11.59 11.79
CA ARG A 9 -5.88 -12.37 13.01
C ARG A 9 -4.78 -13.43 13.10
N PRO A 10 -4.30 -13.75 14.32
CA PRO A 10 -3.35 -14.84 14.49
C PRO A 10 -3.97 -16.15 14.02
N ILE A 11 -3.20 -16.96 13.28
CA ILE A 11 -3.61 -18.30 12.86
C ILE A 11 -3.42 -19.24 14.06
N PRO A 12 -4.50 -19.75 14.67
CA PRO A 12 -4.38 -20.55 15.87
C PRO A 12 -3.67 -21.87 15.57
N TYR A 13 -2.71 -22.25 16.41
CA TYR A 13 -2.09 -23.58 16.37
C TYR A 13 -2.86 -24.52 17.29
N GLY A 14 -3.95 -25.07 16.76
CA GLY A 14 -4.90 -25.91 17.49
C GLY A 14 -4.40 -27.33 17.79
N ILE A 15 -5.14 -28.02 18.65
CA ILE A 15 -4.82 -29.39 19.12
C ILE A 15 -4.77 -30.38 17.96
N ALA A 16 -5.67 -30.26 16.97
CA ALA A 16 -5.68 -31.14 15.81
C ALA A 16 -4.39 -31.02 14.98
N ALA A 17 -3.90 -29.79 14.73
CA ALA A 17 -2.66 -29.58 14.02
C ALA A 17 -1.45 -30.18 14.77
N ARG A 18 -1.42 -30.04 16.11
CA ARG A 18 -0.41 -30.70 16.96
C ARG A 18 -0.45 -32.23 16.85
N ALA A 19 -1.64 -32.82 16.85
CA ALA A 19 -1.80 -34.27 16.73
C ALA A 19 -1.29 -34.79 15.38
N VAL A 20 -1.55 -34.05 14.29
CA VAL A 20 -1.01 -34.36 12.96
C VAL A 20 0.51 -34.26 12.96
N ASP A 21 1.07 -33.15 13.44
CA ASP A 21 2.53 -32.96 13.47
C ASP A 21 3.23 -34.05 14.34
N TRP A 22 2.60 -34.46 15.44
CA TRP A 22 3.05 -35.57 16.29
C TRP A 22 2.99 -36.94 15.60
N TRP A 23 1.94 -37.19 14.82
CA TRP A 23 1.77 -38.43 14.07
C TRP A 23 2.77 -38.52 12.92
N ASP A 24 2.92 -37.44 12.14
CA ASP A 24 3.89 -37.35 11.05
C ASP A 24 5.32 -37.57 11.59
N ALA A 25 5.67 -36.90 12.69
CA ALA A 25 6.97 -37.11 13.35
C ALA A 25 7.18 -38.55 13.83
N ARG A 26 6.12 -39.25 14.27
CA ARG A 26 6.19 -40.67 14.65
C ARG A 26 6.40 -41.56 13.45
N SER A 27 5.70 -41.28 12.36
CA SER A 27 5.79 -42.03 11.11
C SER A 27 7.19 -41.90 10.53
N ASP A 28 7.69 -40.67 10.41
CA ASP A 28 9.02 -40.37 9.87
C ASP A 28 10.12 -40.95 10.78
N ALA A 29 9.94 -40.92 12.11
CA ALA A 29 10.87 -41.57 13.04
C ALA A 29 10.96 -43.10 12.85
N ARG A 30 9.87 -43.75 12.45
CA ARG A 30 9.79 -45.20 12.27
C ARG A 30 10.19 -45.67 10.89
N ALA A 31 10.03 -44.82 9.88
CA ALA A 31 10.41 -45.11 8.50
C ALA A 31 11.92 -45.27 8.32
N GLY A 32 12.72 -44.91 9.34
CA GLY A 32 14.17 -44.92 9.25
C GLY A 32 14.61 -43.82 8.29
N LEU A 33 14.73 -42.60 8.79
CA LEU A 33 15.38 -41.54 8.01
C LEU A 33 16.79 -42.04 7.68
N PRO A 34 17.28 -41.87 6.44
CA PRO A 34 18.57 -42.42 6.05
C PRO A 34 19.61 -42.03 7.10
N ALA A 35 20.31 -43.05 7.61
CA ALA A 35 21.33 -42.87 8.63
C ALA A 35 22.25 -41.74 8.16
N LEU A 36 22.47 -40.77 9.04
CA LEU A 36 23.35 -39.62 8.81
C LEU A 36 24.83 -40.03 8.79
N ASP A 37 25.10 -41.26 8.38
CA ASP A 37 26.41 -41.77 8.08
C ASP A 37 26.92 -40.88 6.95
N GLY A 38 27.92 -40.05 7.21
CA GLY A 38 28.35 -38.88 6.43
C GLY A 38 28.79 -39.10 4.98
N GLY A 39 28.33 -40.16 4.31
CA GLY A 39 28.42 -40.35 2.87
C GLY A 39 27.52 -39.39 2.07
N GLN A 40 27.72 -39.38 0.76
CA GLN A 40 27.04 -38.49 -0.20
C GLN A 40 25.49 -38.51 -0.14
N ALA A 41 24.89 -39.55 0.47
CA ALA A 41 23.44 -39.65 0.70
C ALA A 41 22.92 -38.70 1.81
N ALA A 42 23.72 -38.42 2.85
CA ALA A 42 23.37 -37.44 3.89
C ALA A 42 23.33 -36.00 3.35
N ARG A 43 24.06 -35.72 2.25
CA ARG A 43 23.97 -34.44 1.53
C ARG A 43 22.70 -34.30 0.68
N ARG A 44 21.98 -35.39 0.44
CA ARG A 44 20.84 -35.43 -0.49
C ARG A 44 19.51 -35.04 0.18
N PHE A 45 19.43 -35.11 1.51
CA PHE A 45 18.23 -34.76 2.26
C PHE A 45 18.56 -33.74 3.36
N THR A 46 18.46 -32.45 3.01
CA THR A 46 18.58 -31.35 3.98
C THR A 46 17.38 -31.30 4.93
N TYR A 47 16.23 -31.85 4.52
CA TYR A 47 14.97 -31.86 5.28
C TYR A 47 14.26 -33.21 5.15
N THR A 48 13.41 -33.51 6.14
CA THR A 48 12.43 -34.61 6.02
C THR A 48 11.30 -34.24 5.04
N PRO A 49 10.64 -35.20 4.39
CA PRO A 49 9.53 -34.92 3.48
C PRO A 49 8.41 -34.09 4.12
N THR A 50 8.14 -34.32 5.41
CA THR A 50 7.15 -33.53 6.17
C THR A 50 7.58 -32.07 6.33
N LEU A 51 8.86 -31.81 6.66
CA LEU A 51 9.39 -30.44 6.76
C LEU A 51 9.34 -29.72 5.41
N GLU A 52 9.76 -30.39 4.34
CA GLU A 52 9.73 -29.83 3.00
C GLU A 52 8.29 -29.47 2.58
N ARG A 53 7.33 -30.35 2.85
CA ARG A 53 5.91 -30.09 2.60
C ARG A 53 5.38 -28.89 3.39
N LEU A 54 5.78 -28.73 4.65
CA LEU A 54 5.37 -27.57 5.47
C LEU A 54 5.97 -26.27 4.91
N ARG A 55 7.22 -26.30 4.47
CA ARG A 55 7.90 -25.15 3.85
C ARG A 55 7.26 -24.74 2.53
N HIS A 56 7.05 -25.69 1.61
CA HIS A 56 6.41 -25.40 0.32
C HIS A 56 5.01 -24.83 0.51
N ARG A 57 4.20 -25.40 1.41
CA ARG A 57 2.88 -24.85 1.73
C ARG A 57 2.94 -23.42 2.29
N ALA A 58 3.94 -23.10 3.11
CA ALA A 58 4.11 -21.74 3.62
C ALA A 58 4.52 -20.78 2.50
N ALA A 59 5.46 -21.18 1.66
CA ALA A 59 5.91 -20.40 0.50
C ALA A 59 4.73 -20.12 -0.45
N ASP A 60 3.97 -21.16 -0.82
CA ASP A 60 2.78 -21.01 -1.66
C ASP A 60 1.76 -20.07 -1.02
N ALA A 61 1.48 -20.21 0.27
CA ALA A 61 0.52 -19.36 0.97
C ALA A 61 0.97 -17.89 1.04
N ILE A 62 2.26 -17.64 1.23
CA ILE A 62 2.84 -16.29 1.20
C ILE A 62 2.77 -15.70 -0.21
N GLU A 63 3.07 -16.49 -1.24
CA GLU A 63 2.97 -16.07 -2.65
C GLU A 63 1.54 -15.71 -3.03
N HIS A 64 0.54 -16.47 -2.56
CA HIS A 64 -0.86 -16.12 -2.75
C HIS A 64 -1.23 -14.76 -2.13
N GLU A 65 -0.65 -14.40 -0.98
CA GLU A 65 -0.85 -13.06 -0.40
C GLU A 65 -0.17 -11.96 -1.23
N LEU A 66 0.97 -12.24 -1.88
CA LEU A 66 1.59 -11.31 -2.82
C LEU A 66 0.69 -11.07 -4.05
N LEU A 67 0.23 -12.14 -4.70
CA LEU A 67 -0.69 -12.04 -5.86
C LEU A 67 -1.99 -11.31 -5.49
N ARG A 68 -2.47 -11.50 -4.26
CA ARG A 68 -3.61 -10.78 -3.73
C ARG A 68 -3.32 -9.29 -3.56
N LEU A 69 -2.18 -8.94 -2.97
CA LEU A 69 -1.72 -7.55 -2.82
C LEU A 69 -1.60 -6.86 -4.17
N GLU A 70 -1.02 -7.52 -5.18
CA GLU A 70 -0.87 -6.95 -6.53
C GLU A 70 -2.22 -6.61 -7.15
N ARG A 71 -3.21 -7.50 -7.02
CA ARG A 71 -4.58 -7.25 -7.47
C ARG A 71 -5.24 -6.10 -6.72
N GLU A 72 -5.04 -6.02 -5.42
CA GLU A 72 -5.57 -4.95 -4.57
C GLU A 72 -4.94 -3.59 -4.91
N ARG A 73 -3.64 -3.55 -5.24
CA ARG A 73 -2.89 -2.34 -5.59
C ARG A 73 -3.16 -1.86 -7.01
N ALA A 74 -3.53 -2.73 -7.94
CA ALA A 74 -3.61 -2.40 -9.36
C ALA A 74 -4.57 -1.24 -9.69
N ALA A 75 -5.76 -1.20 -9.07
CA ALA A 75 -6.71 -0.10 -9.30
C ALA A 75 -6.27 1.22 -8.64
N PRO A 76 -5.92 1.25 -7.34
CA PRO A 76 -5.38 2.46 -6.69
C PRO A 76 -4.12 3.01 -7.36
N ALA A 77 -3.19 2.15 -7.80
CA ALA A 77 -1.95 2.60 -8.46
C ALA A 77 -2.23 3.29 -9.81
N ARG A 78 -3.18 2.77 -10.60
CA ARG A 78 -3.60 3.42 -11.85
C ARG A 78 -4.29 4.76 -11.58
N ALA A 79 -5.17 4.81 -10.58
CA ALA A 79 -5.80 6.06 -10.17
C ALA A 79 -4.77 7.09 -9.68
N LEU A 80 -3.76 6.66 -8.92
CA LEU A 80 -2.69 7.51 -8.42
C LEU A 80 -1.87 8.12 -9.56
N ALA A 81 -1.52 7.30 -10.56
CA ALA A 81 -0.81 7.77 -11.75
C ALA A 81 -1.62 8.84 -12.50
N ALA A 82 -2.93 8.61 -12.70
CA ALA A 82 -3.82 9.56 -13.36
C ALA A 82 -3.96 10.89 -12.58
N VAL A 83 -4.06 10.84 -11.25
CA VAL A 83 -4.11 12.04 -10.40
C VAL A 83 -2.80 12.82 -10.48
N ARG A 84 -1.66 12.13 -10.42
CA ARG A 84 -0.34 12.76 -10.53
C ARG A 84 -0.10 13.47 -11.86
N GLU A 85 -0.67 12.97 -12.94
CA GLU A 85 -0.64 13.63 -14.25
C GLU A 85 -1.47 14.93 -14.24
N GLN A 86 -2.58 14.97 -13.49
CA GLN A 86 -3.48 16.13 -13.43
C GLN A 86 -2.98 17.25 -12.52
N VAL A 87 -2.22 16.94 -11.47
CA VAL A 87 -1.76 17.93 -10.48
C VAL A 87 -0.96 19.08 -11.13
N PRO A 88 0.05 18.86 -11.98
CA PRO A 88 0.79 19.94 -12.63
C PRO A 88 -0.09 20.84 -13.52
N MET A 89 -1.08 20.24 -14.18
CA MET A 89 -2.04 21.00 -14.99
C MET A 89 -2.91 21.90 -14.10
N ALA A 90 -3.41 21.37 -12.98
CA ALA A 90 -4.19 22.14 -12.02
C ALA A 90 -3.36 23.27 -11.37
N GLU A 91 -2.10 23.02 -11.04
CA GLU A 91 -1.17 24.04 -10.55
C GLU A 91 -0.97 25.17 -11.56
N THR A 92 -0.84 24.82 -12.84
CA THR A 92 -0.75 25.79 -13.93
C THR A 92 -2.03 26.63 -14.05
N VAL A 93 -3.21 26.01 -13.89
CA VAL A 93 -4.51 26.71 -13.90
C VAL A 93 -4.61 27.67 -12.72
N VAL A 94 -4.24 27.25 -11.50
CA VAL A 94 -4.18 28.14 -10.33
C VAL A 94 -3.23 29.30 -10.56
N ALA A 95 -2.03 29.06 -11.08
CA ALA A 95 -1.06 30.12 -11.37
C ALA A 95 -1.61 31.14 -12.38
N LYS A 96 -2.27 30.67 -13.44
CA LYS A 96 -2.94 31.53 -14.44
C LYS A 96 -4.09 32.32 -13.82
N ALA A 97 -4.92 31.71 -12.99
CA ALA A 97 -6.03 32.38 -12.30
C ALA A 97 -5.53 33.48 -11.35
N ARG A 98 -4.46 33.20 -10.58
CA ARG A 98 -3.81 34.20 -9.71
C ARG A 98 -3.26 35.37 -10.50
N SER A 99 -2.59 35.11 -11.62
CA SER A 99 -2.08 36.15 -12.50
C SER A 99 -3.21 37.00 -13.10
N ALA A 100 -4.29 36.37 -13.55
CA ALA A 100 -5.46 37.05 -14.10
C ALA A 100 -6.19 37.91 -13.05
N LEU A 101 -6.32 37.42 -11.81
CA LEU A 101 -6.87 38.20 -10.70
C LEU A 101 -5.99 39.41 -10.41
N SER A 102 -4.68 39.21 -10.24
CA SER A 102 -3.72 40.30 -10.00
C SER A 102 -3.80 41.40 -11.07
N ALA A 103 -3.88 41.02 -12.35
CA ALA A 103 -4.06 41.96 -13.45
C ALA A 103 -5.42 42.69 -13.41
N ALA A 104 -6.50 41.99 -13.02
CA ALA A 104 -7.84 42.55 -12.96
C ALA A 104 -8.06 43.48 -11.75
N SER A 105 -7.40 43.20 -10.62
CA SER A 105 -7.52 43.93 -9.35
C SER A 105 -6.80 45.27 -9.31
N ARG A 106 -6.09 45.65 -10.38
CA ARG A 106 -5.55 47.01 -10.52
C ARG A 106 -6.72 48.02 -10.40
N PRO A 107 -6.63 49.00 -9.48
CA PRO A 107 -7.64 50.06 -9.38
C PRO A 107 -7.79 50.81 -10.70
N LEU A 108 -9.03 51.14 -11.08
CA LEU A 108 -9.29 52.03 -12.20
C LEU A 108 -8.76 53.42 -11.87
N ASP A 109 -8.10 54.06 -12.85
CA ASP A 109 -7.75 55.46 -12.73
C ASP A 109 -8.90 56.37 -13.22
N GLU A 110 -8.75 57.68 -13.02
CA GLU A 110 -9.79 58.64 -13.39
C GLU A 110 -9.95 58.74 -14.93
N THR A 111 -8.95 58.33 -15.71
CA THR A 111 -9.03 58.24 -17.17
C THR A 111 -9.93 57.07 -17.57
N ASP A 112 -9.73 55.90 -16.97
CA ASP A 112 -10.52 54.69 -17.18
C ASP A 112 -12.00 54.92 -16.80
N LEU A 113 -12.23 55.64 -15.68
CA LEU A 113 -13.58 55.94 -15.20
C LEU A 113 -14.35 56.90 -16.12
N ARG A 114 -13.65 57.75 -16.88
CA ARG A 114 -14.23 58.72 -17.81
C ARG A 114 -14.37 58.17 -19.23
N GLU A 115 -13.78 57.02 -19.54
CA GLU A 115 -13.82 56.42 -20.87
C GLU A 115 -15.27 56.13 -21.30
N ARG A 116 -15.70 56.76 -22.40
CA ARG A 116 -17.05 56.61 -22.96
C ARG A 116 -17.04 55.60 -24.12
N ARG A 117 -18.02 54.70 -24.12
CA ARG A 117 -18.29 53.80 -25.26
C ARG A 117 -19.24 54.46 -26.26
N ALA A 118 -19.30 53.89 -27.47
CA ALA A 118 -20.24 54.32 -28.50
C ALA A 118 -21.68 54.33 -27.94
N GLY A 119 -22.39 55.46 -28.12
CA GLY A 119 -23.75 55.67 -27.61
C GLY A 119 -23.84 56.33 -26.22
N GLU A 120 -22.73 56.49 -25.50
CA GLU A 120 -22.73 57.12 -24.16
C GLU A 120 -22.53 58.65 -24.20
N THR A 121 -22.55 59.29 -25.38
CA THR A 121 -22.22 60.72 -25.56
C THR A 121 -23.14 61.67 -24.77
N ARG A 122 -24.43 61.35 -24.65
CA ARG A 122 -25.42 62.17 -23.92
C ARG A 122 -25.68 61.67 -22.49
N THR A 123 -25.00 60.61 -22.04
CA THR A 123 -25.17 60.07 -20.68
C THR A 123 -24.41 60.91 -19.66
N ASP A 124 -24.98 61.11 -18.49
CA ASP A 124 -24.32 61.81 -17.37
C ASP A 124 -22.98 61.13 -17.00
N ALA A 125 -21.95 61.94 -16.77
CA ALA A 125 -20.62 61.46 -16.41
C ALA A 125 -20.62 60.63 -15.11
N ALA A 126 -21.43 60.98 -14.10
CA ALA A 126 -21.56 60.22 -12.87
C ALA A 126 -22.12 58.82 -13.12
N VAL A 127 -23.08 58.70 -14.04
CA VAL A 127 -23.67 57.40 -14.43
C VAL A 127 -22.65 56.54 -15.16
N VAL A 128 -21.86 57.12 -16.07
CA VAL A 128 -20.77 56.40 -16.76
C VAL A 128 -19.73 55.89 -15.77
N ARG A 129 -19.23 56.74 -14.87
CA ARG A 129 -18.25 56.35 -13.83
C ARG A 129 -18.77 55.20 -12.96
N LYS A 130 -20.01 55.31 -12.46
CA LYS A 130 -20.65 54.25 -11.66
C LYS A 130 -20.73 52.93 -12.44
N ARG A 131 -21.09 52.96 -13.72
CA ARG A 131 -21.15 51.75 -14.57
C ARG A 131 -19.77 51.12 -14.78
N ARG A 132 -18.73 51.94 -14.98
CA ARG A 132 -17.34 51.46 -15.12
C ARG A 132 -16.86 50.79 -13.84
N GLN A 133 -17.10 51.42 -12.69
CA GLN A 133 -16.78 50.83 -11.39
C GLN A 133 -17.49 49.48 -11.20
N LEU A 134 -18.81 49.43 -11.39
CA LEU A 134 -19.56 48.17 -11.27
C LEU A 134 -19.08 47.07 -12.21
N THR A 135 -18.66 47.44 -13.43
CA THR A 135 -18.12 46.47 -14.41
C THR A 135 -16.76 45.94 -13.96
N HIS A 136 -15.91 46.81 -13.41
CA HIS A 136 -14.62 46.43 -12.84
C HIS A 136 -14.78 45.56 -11.61
N ASP A 137 -15.62 45.96 -10.65
CA ASP A 137 -15.92 45.18 -9.44
C ASP A 137 -16.42 43.79 -9.82
N LYS A 138 -17.36 43.70 -10.77
CA LYS A 138 -17.85 42.42 -11.28
C LYS A 138 -16.73 41.59 -11.90
N ARG A 139 -15.86 42.19 -12.72
CA ARG A 139 -14.73 41.48 -13.32
C ARG A 139 -13.78 40.95 -12.26
N VAL A 140 -13.50 41.71 -11.20
CA VAL A 140 -12.65 41.26 -10.09
C VAL A 140 -13.32 40.08 -9.38
N ALA A 141 -14.59 40.20 -9.01
CA ALA A 141 -15.36 39.12 -8.36
C ALA A 141 -15.40 37.84 -9.21
N ASP A 142 -15.58 37.95 -10.53
CA ASP A 142 -15.57 36.81 -11.45
C ASP A 142 -14.17 36.11 -11.46
N ARG A 143 -13.07 36.88 -11.33
CA ARG A 143 -11.72 36.33 -11.26
C ARG A 143 -11.39 35.71 -9.90
N GLU A 144 -11.89 36.29 -8.81
CA GLU A 144 -11.80 35.69 -7.47
C GLU A 144 -12.51 34.33 -7.46
N ALA A 145 -13.75 34.27 -7.95
CA ALA A 145 -14.50 33.02 -8.03
C ALA A 145 -13.79 31.96 -8.90
N ALA A 146 -13.15 32.37 -10.00
CA ALA A 146 -12.37 31.46 -10.84
C ALA A 146 -11.11 30.94 -10.14
N LEU A 147 -10.42 31.78 -9.36
CA LEU A 147 -9.29 31.36 -8.54
C LEU A 147 -9.73 30.37 -7.46
N ASP A 148 -10.79 30.68 -6.72
CA ASP A 148 -11.33 29.81 -5.67
C ASP A 148 -11.76 28.44 -6.22
N ALA A 149 -12.34 28.41 -7.43
CA ALA A 149 -12.67 27.15 -8.11
C ALA A 149 -11.39 26.35 -8.44
N ALA A 150 -10.38 26.99 -9.03
CA ALA A 150 -9.12 26.33 -9.37
C ALA A 150 -8.36 25.79 -8.15
N GLU A 151 -8.33 26.55 -7.05
CA GLU A 151 -7.69 26.14 -5.80
C GLU A 151 -8.41 24.97 -5.14
N ARG A 152 -9.75 24.96 -5.14
CA ARG A 152 -10.54 23.82 -4.67
C ARG A 152 -10.28 22.56 -5.48
N ASP A 153 -10.18 22.68 -6.80
CA ASP A 153 -9.86 21.54 -7.66
C ASP A 153 -8.46 20.98 -7.40
N LEU A 154 -7.46 21.84 -7.24
CA LEU A 154 -6.10 21.43 -6.88
C LEU A 154 -6.08 20.73 -5.51
N LEU A 155 -6.78 21.28 -4.51
CA LEU A 155 -6.89 20.68 -3.18
C LEU A 155 -7.55 19.30 -3.24
N ARG A 156 -8.64 19.17 -4.02
CA ARG A 156 -9.33 17.89 -4.25
C ARG A 156 -8.39 16.85 -4.85
N LEU A 157 -7.60 17.21 -5.86
CA LEU A 157 -6.63 16.31 -6.48
C LEU A 157 -5.55 15.86 -5.48
N ARG A 158 -4.98 16.79 -4.70
CA ARG A 158 -3.97 16.47 -3.67
C ARG A 158 -4.52 15.59 -2.55
N SER A 159 -5.75 15.83 -2.11
CA SER A 159 -6.44 14.96 -1.14
C SER A 159 -6.62 13.56 -1.71
N THR A 160 -7.07 13.46 -2.97
CA THR A 160 -7.26 12.18 -3.65
C THR A 160 -5.93 11.44 -3.79
N GLU A 161 -4.84 12.14 -4.10
CA GLU A 161 -3.49 11.57 -4.15
C GLU A 161 -3.10 10.97 -2.79
N ALA A 162 -3.24 11.74 -1.71
CA ALA A 162 -2.91 11.30 -0.36
C ALA A 162 -3.72 10.05 0.05
N ASP A 163 -5.03 10.04 -0.23
CA ASP A 163 -5.92 8.91 0.07
C ASP A 163 -5.50 7.64 -0.68
N LEU A 164 -5.09 7.77 -1.95
CA LEU A 164 -4.64 6.65 -2.77
C LEU A 164 -3.30 6.11 -2.28
N VAL A 165 -2.35 6.97 -1.92
CA VAL A 165 -1.06 6.57 -1.34
C VAL A 165 -1.27 5.81 -0.03
N GLU A 166 -2.09 6.34 0.87
CA GLU A 166 -2.41 5.69 2.13
C GLU A 166 -3.15 4.36 1.92
N SER A 167 -4.07 4.29 0.95
CA SER A 167 -4.75 3.04 0.61
C SER A 167 -3.78 1.95 0.12
N ILE A 168 -2.79 2.31 -0.69
CA ILE A 168 -1.75 1.39 -1.17
C ILE A 168 -0.90 0.91 0.00
N ARG A 169 -0.37 1.85 0.79
CA ARG A 169 0.45 1.56 1.97
C ARG A 169 -0.27 0.63 2.94
N ARG A 170 -1.54 0.91 3.25
CA ARG A 170 -2.34 0.08 4.15
C ARG A 170 -2.51 -1.35 3.63
N SER A 171 -2.67 -1.51 2.31
CA SER A 171 -2.80 -2.83 1.69
C SER A 171 -1.49 -3.61 1.81
N GLU A 172 -0.35 -2.96 1.56
CA GLU A 172 1.00 -3.53 1.72
C GLU A 172 1.25 -3.97 3.16
N LEU A 173 0.88 -3.15 4.15
CA LEU A 173 1.00 -3.46 5.57
C LEU A 173 0.15 -4.66 6.00
N VAL A 174 -1.10 -4.74 5.51
CA VAL A 174 -1.99 -5.87 5.81
C VAL A 174 -1.46 -7.17 5.19
N ALA A 175 -0.99 -7.12 3.94
CA ALA A 175 -0.40 -8.28 3.27
C ALA A 175 0.86 -8.76 3.98
N ALA A 176 1.77 -7.84 4.34
CA ALA A 176 2.99 -8.15 5.09
C ALA A 176 2.66 -8.78 6.45
N ALA A 177 1.66 -8.25 7.17
CA ALA A 177 1.20 -8.83 8.42
C ALA A 177 0.64 -10.26 8.23
N ARG A 178 -0.12 -10.53 7.17
CA ARG A 178 -0.63 -11.88 6.87
C ARG A 178 0.49 -12.86 6.56
N ALA A 179 1.46 -12.47 5.74
CA ALA A 179 2.64 -13.28 5.44
C ALA A 179 3.43 -13.62 6.71
N ARG A 180 3.64 -12.65 7.60
CA ARG A 180 4.27 -12.90 8.92
C ARG A 180 3.47 -13.86 9.78
N ARG A 181 2.13 -13.80 9.78
CA ARG A 181 1.30 -14.78 10.51
C ARG A 181 1.40 -16.19 9.94
N ILE A 182 1.47 -16.33 8.61
CA ILE A 182 1.69 -17.63 7.94
C ILE A 182 3.07 -18.18 8.34
N HIS A 183 4.10 -17.33 8.30
CA HIS A 183 5.46 -17.66 8.74
C HIS A 183 5.50 -18.15 10.19
N GLU A 184 5.01 -17.33 11.13
CA GLU A 184 4.96 -17.66 12.56
C GLU A 184 4.20 -18.98 12.82
N HIS A 185 3.06 -19.16 12.15
CA HIS A 185 2.26 -20.37 12.29
C HIS A 185 3.03 -21.61 11.82
N THR A 186 3.64 -21.52 10.64
CA THR A 186 4.40 -22.63 10.05
C THR A 186 5.65 -22.92 10.89
N TRP A 187 6.32 -21.89 11.41
CA TRP A 187 7.46 -22.06 12.29
C TRP A 187 7.12 -22.81 13.58
N ARG A 188 5.97 -22.52 14.20
CA ARG A 188 5.46 -23.28 15.36
C ARG A 188 5.22 -24.74 15.01
N ARG A 189 4.66 -25.03 13.82
CA ARG A 189 4.43 -26.40 13.34
C ARG A 189 5.73 -27.16 13.10
N ILE A 190 6.67 -26.53 12.39
CA ILE A 190 8.01 -27.07 12.14
C ILE A 190 8.71 -27.39 13.46
N SER A 191 8.67 -26.47 14.42
CA SER A 191 9.27 -26.64 15.74
C SER A 191 8.63 -27.80 16.53
N ALA A 192 7.30 -27.91 16.52
CA ALA A 192 6.59 -28.99 17.21
C ALA A 192 6.87 -30.36 16.57
N TYR A 193 6.78 -30.44 15.24
CA TYR A 193 7.18 -31.63 14.47
C TYR A 193 8.62 -32.04 14.80
N TRP A 194 9.54 -31.08 14.76
CA TRP A 194 10.96 -31.30 15.01
C TRP A 194 11.23 -31.87 16.40
N GLN A 195 10.66 -31.25 17.44
CA GLN A 195 10.77 -31.73 18.82
C GLN A 195 10.23 -33.15 18.98
N HIS A 196 9.13 -33.50 18.31
CA HIS A 196 8.57 -34.84 18.35
C HIS A 196 9.43 -35.86 17.59
N LEU A 197 10.03 -35.46 16.47
CA LEU A 197 10.90 -36.32 15.66
C LEU A 197 12.17 -36.68 16.45
N VAL A 198 12.88 -35.67 16.97
CA VAL A 198 14.12 -35.85 17.75
C VAL A 198 13.89 -36.73 18.98
N ARG A 199 12.78 -36.57 19.69
CA ARG A 199 12.47 -37.39 20.88
C ARG A 199 12.13 -38.85 20.58
N ARG A 200 11.73 -39.16 19.35
CA ARG A 200 11.20 -40.50 18.98
C ARG A 200 12.12 -41.32 18.13
N HIS A 201 13.01 -40.66 17.39
CA HIS A 201 13.98 -41.35 16.56
C HIS A 201 15.06 -41.99 17.45
N PRO A 202 15.46 -43.26 17.20
CA PRO A 202 16.52 -43.93 17.95
C PRO A 202 17.81 -43.10 18.04
N ASP A 203 18.22 -42.51 16.91
CA ASP A 203 19.39 -41.63 16.81
C ASP A 203 19.06 -40.13 16.87
N GLY A 204 18.08 -39.74 17.69
CA GLY A 204 17.58 -38.37 17.76
C GLY A 204 18.65 -37.30 18.02
N ALA A 205 19.65 -37.61 18.84
CA ALA A 205 20.77 -36.71 19.13
C ALA A 205 21.64 -36.45 17.88
N ALA A 206 21.90 -37.50 17.08
CA ALA A 206 22.63 -37.37 15.82
C ALA A 206 21.81 -36.58 14.78
N LEU A 207 20.49 -36.83 14.69
CA LEU A 207 19.59 -36.03 13.85
C LEU A 207 19.63 -34.55 14.21
N ASN A 208 19.63 -34.22 15.50
CA ASN A 208 19.66 -32.84 15.95
C ASN A 208 21.00 -32.13 15.67
N ALA A 209 22.09 -32.88 15.53
CA ALA A 209 23.39 -32.32 15.19
C ALA A 209 23.57 -32.06 13.68
N VAL A 210 22.86 -32.80 12.82
CA VAL A 210 23.10 -32.76 11.36
C VAL A 210 21.99 -32.05 10.58
N LEU A 211 20.73 -32.17 11.00
CA LEU A 211 19.62 -31.51 10.33
C LEU A 211 19.39 -30.13 10.94
N GLY A 212 19.46 -29.10 10.10
CA GLY A 212 19.06 -27.75 10.50
C GLY A 212 17.54 -27.65 10.59
N ILE A 213 17.04 -26.98 11.65
CA ILE A 213 15.64 -26.53 11.67
C ILE A 213 15.55 -25.40 10.63
N ALA A 214 15.14 -25.70 9.41
CA ALA A 214 14.97 -24.64 8.44
C ALA A 214 13.71 -23.85 8.72
N GLU A 215 13.95 -22.62 9.13
CA GLU A 215 12.95 -21.58 9.14
C GLU A 215 12.35 -21.44 7.72
N PRO A 216 11.02 -21.33 7.59
CA PRO A 216 10.41 -20.99 6.32
C PRO A 216 10.94 -19.62 5.88
N ASP A 217 11.15 -19.43 4.58
CA ASP A 217 11.69 -18.16 4.09
C ASP A 217 10.60 -17.08 4.12
N LEU A 218 10.84 -16.00 4.88
CA LEU A 218 9.99 -14.80 4.82
C LEU A 218 10.54 -13.87 3.74
N PRO A 219 9.80 -13.52 2.67
CA PRO A 219 10.30 -12.67 1.60
C PRO A 219 10.48 -11.21 2.04
N GLY A 220 11.36 -10.47 1.35
CA GLY A 220 11.71 -9.08 1.70
C GLY A 220 10.52 -8.13 1.81
N TRP A 221 9.51 -8.27 0.95
CA TRP A 221 8.30 -7.46 0.98
C TRP A 221 7.49 -7.61 2.28
N ALA A 222 7.59 -8.77 2.95
CA ALA A 222 6.92 -9.04 4.21
C ALA A 222 7.78 -8.72 5.45
N ARG A 223 9.08 -8.44 5.26
CA ARG A 223 10.03 -8.08 6.31
C ARG A 223 9.98 -6.60 6.71
N TYR A 224 9.37 -5.74 5.91
CA TYR A 224 9.28 -4.31 6.23
C TYR A 224 8.58 -4.10 7.58
N ASP A 225 9.36 -3.51 8.50
CA ASP A 225 8.93 -3.13 9.83
C ASP A 225 8.10 -1.84 9.78
N LEU A 226 7.04 -1.82 10.57
CA LEU A 226 6.15 -0.67 10.77
C LEU A 226 6.80 0.46 11.59
N THR A 227 8.05 0.30 12.02
CA THR A 227 8.73 1.24 12.94
C THR A 227 9.43 2.41 12.25
N GLU A 228 9.53 2.43 10.92
CA GLU A 228 10.08 3.56 10.15
C GLU A 228 8.98 4.35 9.41
N ALA A 229 7.84 4.57 10.07
CA ALA A 229 6.71 5.34 9.55
C ALA A 229 6.42 6.58 10.40
#